data_AF-A0AAN0VZU2-F1
#
_entry.id   AF-A0AAN0VZU2-F1
#
_cell.length_a   1.000
_cell.length_b   1.000
_cell.length_c   1.000
_cell.angle_alpha   90.00
_cell.angle_beta   90.00
_cell.angle_gamma   90.00
#
_symmetry.space_group_name_H-M   'P 1'
#
loop_
_entity.id
_entity.type
_entity.pdbx_description
1 polymer ?
#
loop_
_entity_poly.entity_id
_entity_poly.type
_entity_poly.pdbx_seq_one_letter_code
_entity_poly.pdbx_strand_id
1 'polypeptide(L)'
;MGSFFGGTLGPIFAFFSLLYLAFQVEMQWKESKAARIESEVNNRENYMSMNLQILIPKLNAIDPSINAPMAELILRMHRDENLEHENLELLKLGMSARAETLVVWINIAAALSYLKTVDENRYLNQLTLVTIQVGPELCSALDRVVRLATGINFEHHF
;
A
#
# COMPACT_ATOMS: atom_id res chain seq x y z
N MET A 1 1.98 6.99 -69.99
CA MET A 1 3.00 6.96 -68.91
C MET A 1 2.32 7.01 -67.55
N GLY A 2 1.77 5.90 -67.09
CA GLY A 2 1.21 5.79 -65.75
C GLY A 2 1.35 4.35 -65.33
N SER A 3 2.18 4.08 -64.32
CA SER A 3 2.10 2.88 -63.45
C SER A 3 3.34 2.64 -62.59
N PHE A 4 4.45 3.39 -62.70
CA PHE A 4 5.58 3.17 -61.78
C PHE A 4 5.30 3.70 -60.36
N PHE A 5 4.75 4.92 -60.24
CA PHE A 5 4.37 5.48 -58.93
C PHE A 5 3.09 4.87 -58.33
N GLY A 6 2.15 4.40 -59.18
CA GLY A 6 0.92 3.77 -58.71
C GLY A 6 1.03 2.26 -58.45
N GLY A 7 1.91 1.54 -59.16
CA GLY A 7 1.96 0.07 -59.14
C GLY A 7 2.86 -0.53 -58.07
N THR A 8 4.01 0.07 -57.77
CA THR A 8 4.98 -0.46 -56.79
C THR A 8 5.17 0.44 -55.59
N LEU A 9 5.17 1.77 -55.76
CA LEU A 9 5.32 2.71 -54.65
C LEU A 9 4.08 2.80 -53.76
N GLY A 10 2.87 2.70 -54.32
CA GLY A 10 1.62 2.69 -53.54
C GLY A 10 1.58 1.62 -52.43
N PRO A 11 1.83 0.33 -52.74
CA PRO A 11 1.92 -0.72 -51.74
C PRO A 11 3.02 -0.51 -50.70
N ILE A 12 4.18 0.02 -51.10
CA ILE A 12 5.29 0.34 -50.19
C ILE A 12 4.87 1.43 -49.20
N PHE A 13 4.27 2.53 -49.68
CA PHE A 13 3.76 3.59 -48.82
C PHE A 13 2.67 3.08 -47.88
N ALA A 14 1.73 2.27 -48.37
CA ALA A 14 0.69 1.67 -47.54
C ALA A 14 1.28 0.77 -46.44
N PHE A 15 2.30 -0.03 -46.77
CA PHE A 15 2.99 -0.87 -45.79
C PHE A 15 3.69 -0.04 -44.71
N PHE A 16 4.43 1.01 -45.08
CA PHE A 16 5.06 1.91 -44.11
C PHE A 16 4.04 2.69 -43.26
N SER A 17 2.91 3.09 -43.83
CA SER A 17 1.81 3.71 -43.07
C SER A 17 1.20 2.74 -42.06
N LEU A 18 1.02 1.47 -42.42
CA LEU A 18 0.55 0.44 -41.49
C LEU A 18 1.57 0.15 -40.38
N LEU A 19 2.87 0.10 -40.70
CA LEU A 19 3.92 -0.04 -39.70
C LEU A 19 3.95 1.16 -38.74
N TYR A 20 3.84 2.37 -39.27
CA TYR A 20 3.78 3.59 -38.46
C TYR A 20 2.56 3.60 -37.55
N LEU A 21 1.39 3.21 -38.06
CA LEU A 21 0.16 3.10 -37.27
C LEU A 21 0.27 2.02 -36.19
N ALA A 22 0.85 0.87 -36.50
CA ALA A 22 1.11 -0.19 -35.51
C ALA A 22 2.03 0.31 -34.39
N PHE A 23 3.08 1.05 -34.72
CA PHE A 23 3.98 1.67 -33.75
C PHE A 23 3.27 2.72 -32.88
N GLN A 24 2.41 3.56 -33.47
CA GLN A 24 1.61 4.52 -32.71
C GLN A 24 0.65 3.84 -31.73
N VAL A 25 -0.02 2.76 -32.16
CA VAL A 25 -0.90 1.98 -31.28
C VAL A 25 -0.12 1.36 -30.12
N GLU A 26 1.07 0.82 -30.39
CA GLU A 26 1.93 0.27 -29.33
C GLU A 26 2.37 1.34 -28.32
N MET A 27 2.74 2.53 -28.80
CA MET A 27 3.10 3.65 -27.92
C MET A 27 1.92 4.11 -27.08
N GLN A 28 0.73 4.29 -27.67
CA GLN A 28 -0.48 4.64 -26.94
C GLN A 28 -0.84 3.59 -25.87
N TRP A 29 -0.61 2.31 -26.17
CA TRP A 29 -0.86 1.24 -25.21
C TRP A 29 0.11 1.29 -24.03
N LYS A 30 1.40 1.57 -24.29
CA LYS A 30 2.41 1.79 -23.23
C LYS A 30 2.09 3.01 -22.38
N GLU A 31 1.73 4.12 -23.00
CA GLU A 31 1.33 5.35 -22.30
C GLU A 31 0.08 5.13 -21.46
N SER A 32 -0.94 4.47 -21.99
CA SER A 32 -2.17 4.13 -21.25
C SER A 32 -1.87 3.23 -20.05
N LYS A 33 -1.01 2.22 -20.21
CA LYS A 33 -0.58 1.36 -19.11
C LYS A 33 0.18 2.15 -18.03
N ALA A 34 1.11 3.02 -18.43
CA ALA A 34 1.86 3.87 -17.51
C ALA A 34 0.92 4.83 -16.75
N ALA A 35 -0.01 5.49 -17.44
CA ALA A 35 -1.00 6.37 -16.85
C ALA A 35 -1.91 5.64 -15.84
N ARG A 36 -2.30 4.40 -16.16
CA ARG A 36 -3.10 3.58 -15.23
C ARG A 36 -2.32 3.22 -13.97
N ILE A 37 -1.05 2.83 -14.12
CA ILE A 37 -0.18 2.52 -12.98
C ILE A 37 -0.01 3.78 -12.12
N GLU A 38 0.30 4.92 -12.74
CA GLU A 38 0.47 6.20 -12.04
C GLU A 38 -0.81 6.61 -11.30
N SER A 39 -1.97 6.45 -11.92
CA SER A 39 -3.26 6.71 -11.27
C SER A 39 -3.50 5.79 -10.06
N GLU A 40 -3.18 4.50 -10.16
CA GLU A 40 -3.34 3.56 -9.05
C GLU A 40 -2.36 3.88 -7.91
N VAL A 41 -1.11 4.19 -8.23
CA VAL A 41 -0.11 4.61 -7.23
C VAL A 41 -0.58 5.86 -6.48
N ASN A 42 -1.01 6.90 -7.20
CA ASN A 42 -1.56 8.12 -6.58
C ASN A 42 -2.77 7.81 -5.68
N ASN A 43 -3.66 6.92 -6.11
CA ASN A 43 -4.80 6.49 -5.32
C ASN A 43 -4.36 5.79 -4.02
N ARG A 44 -3.34 4.93 -4.08
CA ARG A 44 -2.79 4.23 -2.90
C ARG A 44 -2.16 5.19 -1.90
N GLU A 45 -1.43 6.18 -2.37
CA GLU A 45 -0.85 7.20 -1.50
C GLU A 45 -1.90 8.06 -0.82
N ASN A 46 -2.92 8.49 -1.57
CA ASN A 46 -4.06 9.22 -1.00
C ASN A 46 -4.80 8.37 0.03
N TYR A 47 -5.02 7.10 -0.27
CA TYR A 47 -5.65 6.15 0.63
C TYR A 47 -4.85 5.95 1.92
N MET A 48 -3.52 5.85 1.84
CA MET A 48 -2.65 5.80 3.02
C MET A 48 -2.73 7.07 3.86
N SER A 49 -2.69 8.24 3.23
CA SER A 49 -2.85 9.53 3.92
C SER A 49 -4.18 9.60 4.68
N MET A 50 -5.28 9.16 4.07
CA MET A 50 -6.58 9.07 4.73
C MET A 50 -6.57 8.07 5.89
N ASN A 51 -5.97 6.90 5.72
CA ASN A 51 -5.87 5.91 6.80
C ASN A 51 -5.02 6.44 7.97
N LEU A 52 -3.93 7.15 7.71
CA LEU A 52 -3.12 7.79 8.77
C LEU A 52 -3.93 8.83 9.56
N GLN A 53 -4.71 9.66 8.87
CA GLN A 53 -5.59 10.65 9.50
C GLN A 53 -6.66 10.00 10.40
N ILE A 54 -7.09 8.78 10.08
CA ILE A 54 -8.03 7.99 10.90
C ILE A 54 -7.30 7.28 12.04
N LEU A 55 -6.12 6.74 11.76
CA LEU A 55 -5.35 5.90 12.68
C LEU A 55 -4.82 6.72 13.87
N ILE A 56 -4.18 7.85 13.59
CA ILE A 56 -3.49 8.64 14.62
C ILE A 56 -4.46 9.06 15.75
N PRO A 57 -5.66 9.60 15.47
CA PRO A 57 -6.64 9.88 16.53
C PRO A 57 -7.10 8.63 17.27
N LYS A 58 -7.31 7.50 16.57
CA LYS A 58 -7.72 6.23 17.21
C LYS A 58 -6.62 5.67 18.13
N LEU A 59 -5.35 5.85 17.79
CA LEU A 59 -4.21 5.46 18.62
C LEU A 59 -4.08 6.33 19.87
N ASN A 60 -4.37 7.62 19.75
CA ASN A 60 -4.26 8.59 20.83
C ASN A 60 -5.51 8.69 21.72
N ALA A 61 -6.65 8.16 21.26
CA ALA A 61 -7.89 8.15 22.04
C ALA A 61 -7.71 7.33 23.33
N ILE A 62 -8.12 7.91 24.46
CA ILE A 62 -8.13 7.24 25.76
C ILE A 62 -9.34 6.32 25.80
N ASP A 63 -9.08 5.03 26.01
CA ASP A 63 -10.13 4.04 26.18
C ASP A 63 -10.61 4.05 27.66
N PRO A 64 -11.90 4.29 27.92
CA PRO A 64 -12.42 4.41 29.28
C PRO A 64 -12.38 3.10 30.09
N SER A 65 -12.25 1.93 29.43
CA SER A 65 -12.19 0.63 30.11
C SER A 65 -10.84 0.36 30.79
N ILE A 66 -9.78 0.99 30.27
CA ILE A 66 -8.39 0.77 30.69
C ILE A 66 -7.69 2.05 31.13
N ASN A 67 -8.32 3.22 30.93
CA ASN A 67 -7.81 4.54 31.25
C ASN A 67 -6.40 4.82 30.64
N ALA A 68 -6.16 4.36 29.41
CA ALA A 68 -4.91 4.55 28.69
C ALA A 68 -5.16 4.70 27.18
N PRO A 69 -4.25 5.37 26.44
CA PRO A 69 -4.30 5.41 24.97
C PRO A 69 -4.08 4.03 24.35
N MET A 70 -4.71 3.80 23.21
CA MET A 70 -4.55 2.55 22.46
C MET A 70 -3.09 2.30 22.04
N ALA A 71 -2.35 3.36 21.69
CA ALA A 71 -0.92 3.26 21.38
C ALA A 71 -0.11 2.65 22.55
N GLU A 72 -0.43 3.04 23.79
CA GLU A 72 0.28 2.55 24.97
C GLU A 72 0.01 1.06 25.20
N LEU A 73 -1.23 0.62 24.99
CA LEU A 73 -1.56 -0.81 25.04
C LEU A 73 -0.77 -1.62 24.02
N ILE A 74 -0.73 -1.13 22.77
CA ILE A 74 -0.02 -1.82 21.68
C ILE A 74 1.47 -1.93 22.01
N LEU A 75 2.08 -0.87 22.55
CA LEU A 75 3.47 -0.89 22.99
C LEU A 75 3.69 -1.85 24.17
N ARG A 76 2.78 -1.88 25.15
CA ARG A 76 2.85 -2.84 26.27
C ARG A 76 2.78 -4.29 25.77
N MET A 77 1.85 -4.59 24.87
CA MET A 77 1.75 -5.91 24.23
C MET A 77 2.99 -6.27 23.40
N HIS A 78 3.59 -5.28 22.73
CA HIS A 78 4.81 -5.46 21.96
C HIS A 78 6.05 -5.68 22.85
N ARG A 79 6.08 -5.13 24.07
CA ARG A 79 7.22 -5.32 25.00
C ARG A 79 7.08 -6.61 25.83
N ASP A 80 5.88 -7.17 25.91
CA ASP A 80 5.66 -8.44 26.59
C ASP A 80 6.14 -9.60 25.70
N GLU A 81 7.32 -10.13 25.99
CA GLU A 81 7.93 -11.27 25.30
C GLU A 81 7.37 -12.61 25.80
N ASN A 82 6.70 -12.65 26.96
CA ASN A 82 6.19 -13.86 27.62
C ASN A 82 4.66 -13.96 27.54
N LEU A 83 4.10 -13.77 26.34
CA LEU A 83 2.68 -14.00 26.10
C LEU A 83 2.39 -15.52 26.15
N GLU A 84 2.03 -16.00 27.35
CA GLU A 84 1.45 -17.33 27.53
C GLU A 84 0.19 -17.51 26.65
N HIS A 85 -0.14 -18.76 26.30
CA HIS A 85 -1.24 -19.07 25.37
C HIS A 85 -2.59 -18.48 25.82
N GLU A 86 -2.85 -18.43 27.12
CA GLU A 86 -4.08 -17.86 27.69
C GLU A 86 -4.14 -16.32 27.55
N ASN A 87 -2.98 -15.65 27.65
CA ASN A 87 -2.85 -14.21 27.41
C ASN A 87 -3.00 -13.86 25.93
N LEU A 88 -2.65 -14.76 25.02
CA LEU A 88 -2.84 -14.58 23.58
C LEU A 88 -4.33 -14.57 23.19
N GLU A 89 -5.14 -15.44 23.78
CA GLU A 89 -6.59 -15.47 23.52
C GLU A 89 -7.30 -14.22 24.10
N LEU A 90 -6.89 -13.77 25.28
CA LEU A 90 -7.34 -12.49 25.84
C LEU A 90 -6.91 -11.30 24.98
N LEU A 91 -5.71 -11.33 24.42
CA LEU A 91 -5.22 -10.33 23.48
C LEU A 91 -6.05 -10.32 22.20
N LYS A 92 -6.31 -11.48 21.59
CA LYS A 92 -7.20 -11.57 20.41
C LYS A 92 -8.59 -11.03 20.72
N LEU A 93 -9.16 -11.36 21.89
CA LEU A 93 -10.46 -10.85 22.31
C LEU A 93 -10.44 -9.32 22.49
N GLY A 94 -9.46 -8.79 23.21
CA GLY A 94 -9.30 -7.34 23.42
C GLY A 94 -9.01 -6.57 22.13
N MET A 95 -8.32 -7.19 21.18
CA MET A 95 -8.05 -6.63 19.86
C MET A 95 -9.23 -6.79 18.89
N SER A 96 -10.06 -7.82 19.05
CA SER A 96 -11.30 -7.96 18.27
C SER A 96 -12.29 -6.83 18.54
N ALA A 97 -12.36 -6.38 19.80
CA ALA A 97 -13.12 -5.18 20.18
C ALA A 97 -12.56 -3.88 19.57
N ARG A 98 -11.32 -3.93 19.09
CA ARG A 98 -10.59 -2.79 18.50
C ARG A 98 -10.14 -3.09 17.07
N ALA A 99 -10.86 -4.00 16.39
CA ALA A 99 -10.50 -4.50 15.07
C ALA A 99 -10.40 -3.38 14.02
N GLU A 100 -11.20 -2.33 14.15
CA GLU A 100 -11.14 -1.17 13.26
C GLU A 100 -9.74 -0.55 13.19
N THR A 101 -9.08 -0.37 14.34
CA THR A 101 -7.73 0.23 14.40
C THR A 101 -6.70 -0.67 13.70
N LEU A 102 -6.81 -1.98 13.89
CA LEU A 102 -5.94 -2.94 13.23
C LEU A 102 -6.18 -2.99 11.72
N VAL A 103 -7.43 -2.94 11.29
CA VAL A 103 -7.79 -2.91 9.87
C VAL A 103 -7.20 -1.68 9.18
N VAL A 104 -7.25 -0.52 9.83
CA VAL A 104 -6.63 0.70 9.30
C VAL A 104 -5.11 0.53 9.14
N TRP A 105 -4.41 -0.10 10.10
CA TRP A 105 -2.99 -0.41 9.95
C TRP A 105 -2.70 -1.40 8.82
N ILE A 106 -3.50 -2.48 8.72
CA ILE A 106 -3.38 -3.47 7.63
C ILE A 106 -3.52 -2.79 6.27
N ASN A 107 -4.45 -1.84 6.13
CA ASN A 107 -4.63 -1.09 4.89
C ASN A 107 -3.40 -0.25 4.52
N ILE A 108 -2.73 0.35 5.50
CA ILE A 108 -1.47 1.08 5.29
C ILE A 108 -0.37 0.10 4.86
N ALA A 109 -0.18 -1.01 5.59
CA ALA A 109 0.83 -2.02 5.26
C ALA A 109 0.62 -2.63 3.87
N ALA A 110 -0.62 -2.91 3.48
CA ALA A 110 -0.96 -3.44 2.15
C ALA A 110 -0.66 -2.43 1.04
N ALA A 111 -0.92 -1.15 1.27
CA ALA A 111 -0.60 -0.10 0.32
C ALA A 111 0.93 0.10 0.19
N LEU A 112 1.69 0.00 1.29
CA LEU A 112 3.15 0.01 1.26
C LEU A 112 3.73 -1.18 0.48
N SER A 113 3.21 -2.40 0.68
CA SER A 113 3.59 -3.58 -0.11
C SER A 113 3.33 -3.38 -1.59
N TYR A 114 2.19 -2.79 -1.96
CA TYR A 114 1.92 -2.47 -3.36
C TYR A 114 2.97 -1.49 -3.91
N LEU A 115 3.24 -0.38 -3.22
CA LEU A 115 4.21 0.61 -3.66
C LEU A 115 5.61 0.00 -3.82
N LYS A 116 6.04 -0.84 -2.88
CA LYS A 116 7.34 -1.52 -2.94
C LYS A 116 7.52 -2.35 -4.22
N THR A 117 6.44 -2.94 -4.73
CA THR A 117 6.48 -3.73 -5.97
C THR A 117 6.45 -2.91 -7.26
N VAL A 118 5.95 -1.67 -7.20
CA VAL A 118 5.65 -0.85 -8.40
C VAL A 118 6.61 0.34 -8.54
N ASP A 119 6.93 1.03 -7.45
CA ASP A 119 7.80 2.20 -7.42
C ASP A 119 8.52 2.31 -6.06
N GLU A 120 9.78 1.87 -6.02
CA GLU A 120 10.60 1.84 -4.80
C GLU A 120 10.86 3.23 -4.20
N ASN A 121 10.99 4.27 -5.03
CA ASN A 121 11.23 5.62 -4.54
C ASN A 121 10.01 6.17 -3.80
N ARG A 122 8.82 5.96 -4.38
CA ARG A 122 7.56 6.35 -3.74
C ARG A 122 7.29 5.53 -2.49
N TYR A 123 7.60 4.23 -2.51
CA TYR A 123 7.58 3.39 -1.32
C TYR A 123 8.44 3.96 -0.18
N LEU A 124 9.71 4.29 -0.43
CA LEU A 124 10.61 4.82 0.61
C LEU A 124 10.13 6.16 1.17
N ASN A 125 9.61 7.04 0.32
CA ASN A 125 9.02 8.31 0.75
C ASN A 125 7.84 8.09 1.70
N GLN A 126 6.93 7.19 1.32
CA GLN A 126 5.74 6.91 2.11
C GLN A 126 6.05 6.14 3.40
N LEU A 127 6.98 5.19 3.34
CA LEU A 127 7.48 4.47 4.53
C LEU A 127 8.04 5.46 5.56
N THR A 128 8.80 6.44 5.07
CA THR A 128 9.38 7.51 5.92
C THR A 128 8.28 8.39 6.51
N LEU A 129 7.28 8.79 5.72
CA LEU A 129 6.15 9.57 6.21
C LEU A 129 5.37 8.83 7.31
N VAL A 130 5.06 7.55 7.10
CA VAL A 130 4.38 6.71 8.11
C VAL A 130 5.22 6.62 9.37
N THR A 131 6.51 6.30 9.24
CA THR A 131 7.44 6.19 10.38
C THR A 131 7.51 7.47 11.20
N ILE A 132 7.58 8.63 10.54
CA ILE A 132 7.65 9.93 11.21
C ILE A 132 6.35 10.27 11.92
N GLN A 133 5.20 10.00 11.30
CA GLN A 133 3.90 10.38 11.87
C GLN A 133 3.44 9.47 13.01
N VAL A 134 3.71 8.17 12.90
CA VAL A 134 3.27 7.17 13.89
C VAL A 134 4.34 6.93 14.95
N GLY A 135 5.62 7.07 14.59
CA GLY A 135 6.77 6.74 15.42
C GLY A 135 7.27 5.31 15.15
N PRO A 136 8.60 5.10 15.06
CA PRO A 136 9.18 3.83 14.62
C PRO A 136 8.80 2.66 15.53
N GLU A 137 8.92 2.83 16.85
CA GLU A 137 8.59 1.76 17.81
C GLU A 137 7.11 1.35 17.71
N LEU A 138 6.21 2.31 17.52
CA LEU A 138 4.78 2.03 17.41
C LEU A 138 4.44 1.34 16.08
N CYS A 139 5.17 1.64 15.00
CA CYS A 139 5.02 0.93 13.72
C CYS A 139 5.38 -0.56 13.87
N SER A 140 6.55 -0.87 14.43
CA SER A 140 6.97 -2.26 14.66
C SER A 140 6.04 -2.97 15.67
N ALA A 141 5.50 -2.24 16.65
CA ALA A 141 4.51 -2.75 17.57
C ALA A 141 3.18 -3.11 16.90
N LEU A 142 2.70 -2.25 16.00
CA LEU A 142 1.49 -2.51 15.22
C LEU A 142 1.66 -3.73 14.30
N ASP A 143 2.79 -3.87 13.61
CA ASP A 143 3.08 -5.05 12.77
C ASP A 143 3.05 -6.34 13.60
N ARG A 144 3.69 -6.33 14.78
CA ARG A 144 3.68 -7.48 15.69
C ARG A 144 2.28 -7.80 16.20
N VAL A 145 1.54 -6.81 16.69
CA VAL A 145 0.23 -7.03 17.31
C VAL A 145 -0.80 -7.47 16.27
N VAL A 146 -0.79 -6.90 15.05
CA VAL A 146 -1.65 -7.37 13.95
C VAL A 146 -1.36 -8.83 13.62
N ARG A 147 -0.09 -9.22 13.54
CA ARG A 147 0.29 -10.62 13.29
C ARG A 147 -0.21 -11.55 14.38
N LEU A 148 -0.04 -11.18 15.64
CA LEU A 148 -0.51 -11.98 16.78
C LEU A 148 -2.04 -12.09 16.81
N ALA A 149 -2.75 -11.00 16.54
CA ALA A 149 -4.20 -10.95 16.60
C ALA A 149 -4.88 -11.67 15.42
N THR A 150 -4.31 -11.55 14.21
CA THR A 150 -4.94 -12.07 12.98
C THR A 150 -4.34 -13.39 12.50
N GLY A 151 -3.12 -13.73 12.94
CA GLY A 151 -2.36 -14.85 12.39
C GLY A 151 -1.84 -14.63 10.96
N ILE A 152 -2.06 -13.43 10.38
CA ILE A 152 -1.64 -13.12 9.02
C ILE A 152 -0.19 -12.61 9.04
N ASN A 153 0.68 -13.26 8.25
CA ASN A 153 2.04 -12.78 7.99
C ASN A 153 2.01 -11.78 6.83
N PHE A 154 1.82 -10.51 7.14
CA PHE A 154 2.07 -9.42 6.19
C PHE A 154 3.58 -9.22 5.99
N GLU A 155 3.93 -8.65 4.83
CA GLU A 155 5.28 -8.20 4.57
C GLU A 155 5.68 -7.16 5.62
N HIS A 156 6.85 -7.35 6.22
CA HIS A 156 7.36 -6.47 7.26
C HIS A 156 7.95 -5.21 6.63
N HIS A 157 7.46 -4.06 7.08
CA HIS A 157 7.91 -2.75 6.62
C HIS A 157 8.74 -2.01 7.69
N PHE A 158 8.58 -2.37 8.97
CA PHE A 158 9.15 -1.68 10.14
C PHE A 158 9.78 -2.64 11.16
#